data_AF-A0A3M0Y9D1-F1
#
_entry.id   AF-A0A3M0Y9D1-F1
#
_cell.length_a   1.000
_cell.length_b   1.000
_cell.length_c   1.000
_cell.angle_alpha   90.00
_cell.angle_beta   90.00
_cell.angle_gamma   90.00
#
_symmetry.space_group_name_H-M   'P 1'
#
loop_
_entity.id
_entity.type
_entity.pdbx_description
1 polymer ?
#
loop_
_entity_poly.entity_id
_entity_poly.type
_entity_poly.pdbx_seq_one_letter_code
_entity_poly.pdbx_strand_id
1 'polypeptide(L)'
;MISTQARITLASQFQWTYLDPQGRLHRIGIYHGPRSGHLLVYCDGRILFVDFGVFHDKVYPFFIEDQLCELHLIREGRFMRYEFKVNTEAETPLNKARREAARRERQWLHLRLAIAAVVCLLLGALVLWGKWREDRRRVPDTVGTATIVDREMAPDGSIIFTYSWIADGVIWQDEWRHRQRARATGRGIELLPLDRGDELVVEWASAKPNAHRLRLDTLPPPTADRLIARMTDSLAQYADTLQACTIRAAWTAAGVEGLVAVWLAHHPRWRDEGRRHEWEELRDQARFRAAWRQECRH
;
A
#
# COMPACT_ATOMS: atom_id res chain seq x y z
N MET A 1 33.67 -30.51 -9.23
CA MET A 1 35.04 -30.90 -8.86
C MET A 1 35.02 -32.37 -8.50
N ILE A 2 35.57 -33.23 -9.35
CA ILE A 2 35.79 -34.65 -9.00
C ILE A 2 37.27 -34.72 -8.61
N SER A 3 37.55 -34.60 -7.32
CA SER A 3 38.88 -34.84 -6.76
C SER A 3 38.96 -36.32 -6.40
N THR A 4 39.47 -37.15 -7.31
CA THR A 4 39.69 -38.57 -7.04
C THR A 4 41.06 -38.71 -6.38
N GLN A 5 41.08 -38.83 -5.05
CA GLN A 5 42.30 -39.15 -4.31
C GLN A 5 42.51 -40.67 -4.30
N ALA A 6 43.54 -41.15 -4.99
CA ALA A 6 43.96 -42.55 -4.93
C ALA A 6 45.34 -42.63 -4.25
N ARG A 7 45.41 -43.30 -3.09
CA ARG A 7 46.67 -43.68 -2.44
C ARG A 7 46.93 -45.16 -2.73
N ILE A 8 47.85 -45.46 -3.65
CA ILE A 8 48.35 -46.82 -3.87
C ILE A 8 49.87 -46.78 -3.96
N THR A 9 50.51 -47.42 -2.98
CA THR A 9 51.93 -47.71 -2.91
C THR A 9 52.18 -48.95 -3.77
N LEU A 10 52.72 -48.79 -5.00
CA LEU A 10 53.62 -49.74 -5.72
C LEU A 10 53.64 -49.55 -7.24
N ALA A 11 52.70 -48.82 -7.84
CA ALA A 11 52.72 -48.51 -9.28
C ALA A 11 53.10 -47.03 -9.49
N SER A 12 54.20 -46.78 -10.19
CA SER A 12 54.66 -45.45 -10.62
C SER A 12 53.87 -44.88 -11.81
N GLN A 13 52.70 -45.45 -12.11
CA GLN A 13 51.85 -45.07 -13.24
C GLN A 13 50.49 -44.63 -12.72
N PHE A 14 50.05 -43.44 -13.11
CA PHE A 14 48.72 -42.92 -12.80
C PHE A 14 48.06 -42.42 -14.07
N GLN A 15 46.74 -42.51 -14.10
CA GLN A 15 45.95 -42.05 -15.23
C GLN A 15 44.69 -41.33 -14.75
N TRP A 16 44.38 -40.21 -15.39
CA TRP A 16 43.11 -39.50 -15.27
C TRP A 16 42.36 -39.56 -16.61
N THR A 17 41.04 -39.50 -16.51
CA THR A 17 40.17 -39.27 -17.66
C THR A 17 39.53 -37.91 -17.49
N TYR A 18 39.72 -37.03 -18.48
CA TYR A 18 39.20 -35.68 -18.50
C TYR A 18 38.16 -35.56 -19.61
N LEU A 19 36.98 -35.02 -19.30
CA LEU A 19 35.93 -34.72 -20.28
C LEU A 19 36.00 -33.23 -20.61
N ASP A 20 36.29 -32.90 -21.87
CA ASP A 20 36.35 -31.51 -22.32
C ASP A 20 34.93 -30.88 -22.44
N PRO A 21 34.83 -29.55 -22.60
CA PRO A 21 33.54 -28.87 -22.78
C PRO A 21 32.77 -29.29 -24.04
N GLN A 22 33.44 -29.88 -25.03
CA GLN A 22 32.86 -30.42 -26.26
C GLN A 22 32.39 -31.87 -26.10
N GLY A 23 32.59 -32.48 -24.93
CA GLY A 23 32.21 -33.86 -24.63
C GLY A 23 33.24 -34.92 -25.08
N ARG A 24 34.45 -34.54 -25.47
CA ARG A 24 35.54 -35.46 -25.80
C ARG A 24 36.26 -35.93 -24.55
N LEU A 25 36.61 -37.21 -24.52
CA LEU A 25 37.36 -37.84 -23.44
C LEU A 25 38.85 -37.84 -23.75
N HIS A 26 39.64 -37.29 -22.84
CA HIS A 26 41.09 -37.27 -22.89
C HIS A 26 41.67 -38.14 -21.78
N ARG A 27 42.64 -39.00 -22.11
CA ARG A 27 43.35 -39.87 -21.17
C ARG A 27 44.71 -39.26 -20.86
N ILE A 28 44.83 -38.65 -19.69
CA ILE A 28 46.09 -38.10 -19.19
C ILE A 28 46.76 -39.18 -18.37
N GLY A 29 47.98 -39.55 -18.71
CA GLY A 29 48.77 -40.50 -17.95
C GLY A 29 50.13 -39.96 -17.55
N ILE A 30 50.65 -40.50 -16.47
CA ILE A 30 51.99 -40.22 -16.00
C ILE A 30 52.73 -41.52 -15.72
N TYR A 31 54.03 -41.49 -15.94
CA TYR A 31 54.97 -42.47 -15.42
C TYR A 31 56.04 -41.72 -14.64
N HIS A 32 56.23 -42.06 -13.36
CA HIS A 32 57.18 -41.38 -12.48
C HIS A 32 58.04 -42.38 -11.68
N GLY A 33 59.28 -42.60 -12.12
CA GLY A 33 60.21 -43.53 -11.49
C GLY A 33 60.59 -43.12 -10.07
N PRO A 34 60.22 -43.87 -9.01
CA PRO A 34 60.39 -43.43 -7.62
C PRO A 34 61.85 -43.34 -7.16
N ARG A 35 62.76 -44.08 -7.83
CA ARG A 35 64.20 -44.05 -7.54
C ARG A 35 64.98 -43.14 -8.48
N SER A 36 64.62 -43.11 -9.77
CA SER A 36 65.32 -42.33 -10.79
C SER A 36 64.79 -40.90 -10.94
N GLY A 37 63.59 -40.62 -10.42
CA GLY A 37 62.89 -39.35 -10.62
C GLY A 37 62.53 -39.09 -12.10
N HIS A 38 62.54 -40.11 -12.95
CA HIS A 38 62.20 -39.97 -14.36
C HIS A 38 60.69 -39.81 -14.50
N LEU A 39 60.24 -38.70 -15.05
CA LEU A 39 58.85 -38.37 -15.27
C LEU A 39 58.54 -38.34 -16.77
N LEU A 40 57.45 -38.99 -17.14
CA LEU A 40 56.83 -38.91 -18.45
C LEU A 40 55.36 -38.55 -18.26
N VAL A 41 54.90 -37.48 -18.90
CA VAL A 41 53.50 -37.07 -18.93
C VAL A 41 53.00 -37.21 -20.35
N TYR A 42 51.85 -37.84 -20.54
CA TYR A 42 51.23 -38.03 -21.85
C TYR A 42 49.72 -37.78 -21.82
N CYS A 43 49.16 -37.38 -22.96
CA CYS A 43 47.71 -37.23 -23.16
C CYS A 43 47.32 -37.93 -24.46
N ASP A 44 46.36 -38.84 -24.40
CA ASP A 44 45.87 -39.63 -25.55
C ASP A 44 47.00 -40.33 -26.33
N GLY A 45 47.99 -40.85 -25.58
CA GLY A 45 49.17 -41.51 -26.14
C GLY A 45 50.25 -40.58 -26.70
N ARG A 46 50.03 -39.25 -26.70
CA ARG A 46 51.04 -38.26 -27.11
C ARG A 46 51.82 -37.76 -25.90
N ILE A 47 53.15 -37.78 -25.99
CA ILE A 47 54.02 -37.27 -24.92
C ILE A 47 53.91 -35.75 -24.85
N LEU A 48 53.59 -35.24 -23.65
CA LEU A 48 53.53 -33.81 -23.36
C LEU A 48 54.82 -33.32 -22.70
N PHE A 49 55.33 -34.07 -21.72
CA PHE A 49 56.56 -33.74 -20.99
C PHE A 49 57.42 -34.97 -20.74
N VAL A 50 58.73 -34.76 -20.76
CA VAL A 50 59.74 -35.69 -20.27
C VAL A 50 60.66 -34.89 -19.35
N ASP A 51 60.87 -35.37 -18.14
CA ASP A 51 61.71 -34.70 -17.15
C ASP A 51 62.49 -35.74 -16.32
N PHE A 52 63.66 -35.39 -15.83
CA PHE A 52 64.55 -36.32 -15.14
C PHE A 52 64.94 -35.75 -13.77
N GLY A 53 64.99 -36.63 -12.76
CA GLY A 53 65.38 -36.23 -11.40
C GLY A 53 64.33 -35.41 -10.65
N VAL A 54 63.04 -35.63 -10.94
CA VAL A 54 61.92 -34.93 -10.29
C VAL A 54 61.64 -35.54 -8.91
N PHE A 55 62.28 -35.03 -7.87
CA PHE A 55 62.11 -35.53 -6.49
C PHE A 55 61.33 -34.59 -5.56
N HIS A 56 60.94 -33.41 -6.06
CA HIS A 56 60.32 -32.32 -5.31
C HIS A 56 59.04 -31.83 -6.00
N ASP A 57 58.32 -30.94 -5.33
CA ASP A 57 57.07 -30.38 -5.81
C ASP A 57 57.26 -29.65 -7.14
N LYS A 58 56.42 -29.96 -8.12
CA LYS A 58 56.50 -29.34 -9.44
C LYS A 58 55.15 -29.31 -10.11
N VAL A 59 54.87 -28.23 -10.84
CA VAL A 59 53.63 -28.06 -11.59
C VAL A 59 53.95 -28.03 -13.08
N TYR A 60 53.24 -28.85 -13.86
CA TYR A 60 53.36 -28.90 -15.31
C TYR A 60 52.07 -28.36 -15.94
N PRO A 61 52.08 -27.10 -16.42
CA PRO A 61 50.95 -26.52 -17.13
C PRO A 61 50.95 -26.96 -18.60
N PHE A 62 49.81 -27.39 -19.12
CA PHE A 62 49.62 -27.72 -20.53
C PHE A 62 48.19 -27.44 -20.98
N PHE A 63 47.99 -27.28 -22.27
CA PHE A 63 46.66 -27.10 -22.85
C PHE A 63 46.10 -28.43 -23.33
N ILE A 64 44.86 -28.71 -22.95
CA ILE A 64 44.01 -29.67 -23.67
C ILE A 64 42.99 -28.81 -24.41
N GLU A 65 43.15 -28.71 -25.73
CA GLU A 65 42.35 -27.81 -26.57
C GLU A 65 42.50 -26.36 -26.06
N ASP A 66 41.41 -25.67 -25.73
CA ASP A 66 41.44 -24.30 -25.20
C ASP A 66 41.54 -24.21 -23.67
N GLN A 67 41.70 -25.36 -22.99
CA GLN A 67 41.64 -25.45 -21.53
C GLN A 67 43.02 -25.64 -20.92
N LEU A 68 43.47 -24.65 -20.13
CA LEU A 68 44.70 -24.76 -19.35
C LEU A 68 44.50 -25.78 -18.23
N CYS A 69 45.30 -26.83 -18.27
CA CYS A 69 45.36 -27.89 -17.28
C CYS A 69 46.73 -27.88 -16.61
N GLU A 70 46.78 -28.36 -15.38
CA GLU A 70 47.97 -28.40 -14.55
C GLU A 70 48.08 -29.77 -13.91
N LEU A 71 49.24 -30.41 -14.09
CA LEU A 71 49.61 -31.58 -13.33
C LEU A 71 50.51 -31.15 -12.17
N HIS A 72 50.01 -31.34 -10.95
CA HIS A 72 50.70 -31.02 -9.71
C HIS A 72 51.35 -32.30 -9.17
N LEU A 73 52.67 -32.27 -9.03
CA LEU A 73 53.46 -33.24 -8.30
C LEU A 73 53.72 -32.66 -6.92
N ILE A 74 53.30 -33.33 -5.85
CA ILE A 74 53.40 -32.87 -4.47
C ILE A 74 54.11 -33.93 -3.63
N ARG A 75 55.18 -33.56 -2.93
CA ARG A 75 56.00 -34.44 -2.10
C ARG A 75 55.42 -34.53 -0.70
N GLU A 76 55.00 -35.73 -0.30
CA GLU A 76 54.52 -36.06 1.05
C GLU A 76 55.51 -36.99 1.74
N GLY A 77 56.57 -36.42 2.33
CA GLY A 77 57.61 -37.17 3.02
C GLY A 77 58.39 -38.09 2.08
N ARG A 78 58.14 -39.41 2.14
CA ARG A 78 58.78 -40.40 1.25
C ARG A 78 57.96 -40.72 0.00
N PHE A 79 56.74 -40.19 -0.11
CA PHE A 79 55.82 -40.48 -1.20
C PHE A 79 55.61 -39.24 -2.08
N MET A 80 55.18 -39.47 -3.32
CA MET A 80 54.76 -38.43 -4.25
C MET A 80 53.26 -38.57 -4.49
N ARG A 81 52.51 -37.46 -4.36
CA ARG A 81 51.11 -37.34 -4.71
C ARG A 81 50.99 -36.60 -6.03
N TYR A 82 50.02 -37.00 -6.84
CA TYR A 82 49.77 -36.40 -8.14
C TYR A 82 48.34 -35.88 -8.20
N GLU A 83 48.16 -34.64 -8.65
CA GLU A 83 46.85 -34.04 -8.84
C GLU A 83 46.76 -33.44 -10.25
N PHE A 84 45.70 -33.80 -10.97
CA PHE A 84 45.33 -33.13 -12.21
C PHE A 84 44.28 -32.06 -11.90
N LYS A 85 44.59 -30.80 -12.22
CA LYS A 85 43.70 -29.65 -12.02
C LYS A 85 43.45 -28.94 -13.34
N VAL A 86 42.22 -28.48 -13.50
CA VAL A 86 41.81 -27.65 -14.62
C VAL A 86 41.81 -26.21 -14.14
N ASN A 87 42.64 -25.36 -14.72
CA ASN A 87 42.77 -23.97 -14.29
C ASN A 87 41.67 -23.11 -14.91
N THR A 88 40.62 -22.84 -14.14
CA THR A 88 39.51 -21.95 -14.51
C THR A 88 39.74 -20.49 -14.14
N GLU A 89 40.84 -20.19 -13.45
CA GLU A 89 41.15 -18.85 -12.92
C GLU A 89 42.07 -18.05 -13.84
N ALA A 90 42.95 -18.72 -14.57
CA ALA A 90 43.84 -18.13 -15.55
C ALA A 90 43.05 -17.38 -16.65
N GLU A 91 43.65 -16.31 -17.17
CA GLU A 91 43.09 -15.48 -18.23
C GLU A 91 43.18 -16.14 -19.62
N THR A 92 42.61 -17.33 -19.78
CA THR A 92 42.44 -17.94 -21.10
C THR A 92 41.22 -17.36 -21.82
N PRO A 93 41.18 -17.33 -23.17
CA PRO A 93 40.01 -16.89 -23.94
C PRO A 93 38.72 -17.62 -23.51
N LEU A 94 38.80 -18.92 -23.26
CA LEU A 94 37.68 -19.75 -22.79
C LEU A 94 37.18 -19.30 -21.40
N ASN A 95 38.10 -19.04 -20.46
CA ASN A 95 37.72 -18.57 -19.12
C ASN A 95 37.12 -17.15 -19.16
N LYS A 96 37.59 -16.27 -20.07
CA LYS A 96 36.98 -14.96 -20.31
C LYS A 96 35.54 -15.10 -20.82
N ALA A 97 35.31 -15.93 -21.82
CA ALA A 97 33.97 -16.21 -22.35
C ALA A 97 33.01 -16.76 -21.28
N ARG A 98 33.48 -17.71 -20.45
CA ARG A 98 32.71 -18.24 -19.30
C ARG A 98 32.32 -17.15 -18.31
N ARG A 99 33.25 -16.26 -17.95
CA ARG A 99 32.99 -15.16 -17.01
C ARG A 99 31.96 -14.17 -17.57
N GLU A 100 32.05 -13.84 -18.86
CA GLU A 100 31.09 -12.95 -19.51
C GLU A 100 29.69 -13.56 -19.57
N ALA A 101 29.57 -14.84 -19.94
CA ALA A 101 28.31 -15.56 -19.93
C ALA A 101 27.68 -15.56 -18.53
N ALA A 102 28.46 -15.89 -17.49
CA ALA A 102 28.00 -15.89 -16.10
C ALA A 102 27.63 -14.48 -15.58
N ARG A 103 28.24 -13.41 -16.11
CA ARG A 103 27.86 -12.02 -15.80
C ARG A 103 26.51 -11.67 -16.44
N ARG A 104 26.32 -12.01 -17.71
CA ARG A 104 25.04 -11.81 -18.41
C ARG A 104 23.92 -12.56 -17.70
N GLU A 105 24.15 -13.82 -17.36
CA GLU A 105 23.15 -14.64 -16.64
C GLU A 105 22.78 -14.02 -15.29
N ARG A 106 23.77 -13.55 -14.51
CA ARG A 106 23.51 -12.83 -13.25
C ARG A 106 22.70 -11.55 -13.48
N GLN A 107 23.04 -10.75 -14.49
CA GLN A 107 22.28 -9.55 -14.85
C GLN A 107 20.82 -9.88 -15.22
N TRP A 108 20.62 -10.93 -16.02
CA TRP A 108 19.28 -11.43 -16.38
C TRP A 108 18.51 -11.94 -15.17
N LEU A 109 19.16 -12.63 -14.23
CA LEU A 109 18.55 -13.09 -12.99
C LEU A 109 18.07 -11.89 -12.14
N HIS A 110 18.92 -10.88 -11.96
CA HIS A 110 18.54 -9.66 -11.24
C HIS A 110 17.38 -8.91 -11.91
N LEU A 111 17.39 -8.82 -13.24
CA LEU A 111 16.29 -8.20 -13.99
C LEU A 111 14.96 -8.97 -13.78
N ARG A 112 14.99 -10.30 -13.84
CA ARG A 112 13.79 -11.14 -13.59
C ARG A 112 13.26 -10.96 -12.17
N LEU A 113 14.14 -10.93 -11.17
CA LEU A 113 13.77 -10.69 -9.77
C LEU A 113 13.16 -9.29 -9.58
N ALA A 114 13.72 -8.26 -10.21
CA ALA A 114 13.19 -6.90 -10.15
C ALA A 114 11.79 -6.81 -10.75
N ILE A 115 11.56 -7.42 -11.92
CA ILE A 115 10.23 -7.47 -12.55
C ILE A 115 9.22 -8.18 -11.64
N ALA A 116 9.58 -9.33 -11.06
CA ALA A 116 8.71 -10.06 -10.15
C ALA A 116 8.32 -9.22 -8.91
N ALA A 117 9.28 -8.48 -8.33
CA ALA A 117 9.02 -7.61 -7.19
C ALA A 117 8.01 -6.49 -7.53
N VAL A 118 8.15 -5.85 -8.70
CA VAL A 118 7.22 -4.80 -9.15
C VAL A 118 5.81 -5.36 -9.34
N VAL A 119 5.66 -6.54 -9.95
CA VAL A 119 4.35 -7.18 -10.13
C VAL A 119 3.69 -7.47 -8.78
N CYS A 120 4.44 -8.02 -7.81
CA CYS A 120 3.93 -8.26 -6.46
C CYS A 120 3.46 -6.97 -5.76
N LEU A 121 4.20 -5.87 -5.90
CA LEU A 121 3.82 -4.58 -5.33
C LEU A 121 2.53 -4.03 -5.96
N LEU A 122 2.38 -4.13 -7.28
CA LEU A 122 1.18 -3.68 -7.98
C LEU A 122 -0.06 -4.50 -7.59
N LEU A 123 0.08 -5.82 -7.48
CA LEU A 123 -1.01 -6.69 -7.01
C LEU A 123 -1.38 -6.39 -5.55
N GLY A 124 -0.38 -6.18 -4.69
CA GLY A 124 -0.60 -5.78 -3.30
C GLY A 124 -1.34 -4.44 -3.19
N ALA A 125 -0.94 -3.44 -3.98
CA ALA A 125 -1.61 -2.15 -4.04
C ALA A 125 -3.07 -2.27 -4.53
N LEU A 126 -3.33 -3.11 -5.53
CA LEU A 126 -4.69 -3.35 -6.04
C LEU A 126 -5.61 -3.97 -4.98
N VAL A 127 -5.12 -4.95 -4.22
CA VAL A 127 -5.88 -5.59 -3.13
C VAL A 127 -6.17 -4.58 -2.01
N LEU A 128 -5.16 -3.80 -1.61
CA LEU A 128 -5.33 -2.77 -0.59
C LEU A 128 -6.31 -1.68 -1.03
N TRP A 129 -6.25 -1.26 -2.30
CA TRP A 129 -7.24 -0.36 -2.89
C TRP A 129 -8.63 -0.96 -2.81
N GLY A 130 -8.81 -2.22 -3.25
CA GLY A 130 -10.09 -2.92 -3.22
C GLY A 130 -10.74 -2.89 -1.83
N LYS A 131 -9.98 -3.25 -0.80
CA LYS A 131 -10.44 -3.20 0.61
C LYS A 131 -10.80 -1.79 1.06
N TRP A 132 -9.96 -0.80 0.75
CA TRP A 132 -10.25 0.60 1.09
C TRP A 132 -11.52 1.13 0.41
N ARG A 133 -11.77 0.69 -0.83
CA ARG A 133 -12.99 1.06 -1.57
C ARG A 133 -14.23 0.41 -0.97
N GLU A 134 -14.14 -0.85 -0.58
CA GLU A 134 -15.24 -1.57 0.06
C GLU A 134 -15.60 -0.92 1.39
N ASP A 135 -14.60 -0.61 2.22
CA ASP A 135 -14.78 0.12 3.48
C ASP A 135 -15.48 1.48 3.28
N ARG A 136 -15.22 2.17 2.17
CA ARG A 136 -15.89 3.43 1.81
C ARG A 136 -17.28 3.26 1.20
N ARG A 137 -17.60 2.07 0.68
CA ARG A 137 -18.86 1.78 -0.02
C ARG A 137 -19.89 1.11 0.87
N ARG A 138 -19.56 0.74 2.11
CA ARG A 138 -20.55 0.21 3.04
C ARG A 138 -21.63 1.26 3.26
N VAL A 139 -22.79 1.00 2.67
CA VAL A 139 -23.97 1.83 2.78
C VAL A 139 -24.45 1.70 4.23
N PRO A 140 -24.79 2.80 4.90
CA PRO A 140 -25.47 2.72 6.18
C PRO A 140 -26.72 1.84 6.06
N ASP A 141 -26.83 0.83 6.90
CA ASP A 141 -27.95 -0.11 6.94
C ASP A 141 -28.82 0.08 8.18
N THR A 142 -28.35 0.91 9.12
CA THR A 142 -28.97 1.16 10.41
C THR A 142 -29.20 2.65 10.57
N VAL A 143 -30.35 3.01 11.13
CA VAL A 143 -30.75 4.40 11.39
C VAL A 143 -31.04 4.53 12.87
N GLY A 144 -30.59 5.63 13.48
CA GLY A 144 -30.88 5.98 14.86
C GLY A 144 -30.67 7.45 15.13
N THR A 145 -30.50 7.77 16.40
CA THR A 145 -30.45 9.15 16.88
C THR A 145 -29.09 9.43 17.50
N ALA A 146 -28.46 10.53 17.07
CA ALA A 146 -27.28 11.10 17.68
C ALA A 146 -27.67 12.34 18.50
N THR A 147 -27.11 12.50 19.68
CA THR A 147 -27.31 13.68 20.53
C THR A 147 -26.10 14.59 20.47
N ILE A 148 -26.32 15.89 20.27
CA ILE A 148 -25.26 16.90 20.35
C ILE A 148 -24.80 17.02 21.80
N VAL A 149 -23.54 16.66 22.05
CA VAL A 149 -22.91 16.67 23.36
C VAL A 149 -22.25 18.02 23.63
N ASP A 150 -21.64 18.61 22.61
CA ASP A 150 -20.91 19.87 22.72
C ASP A 150 -20.95 20.65 21.40
N ARG A 151 -20.81 21.97 21.52
CA ARG A 151 -20.78 22.91 20.39
C ARG A 151 -19.73 23.98 20.66
N GLU A 152 -18.66 23.93 19.88
CA GLU A 152 -17.56 24.90 19.99
C GLU A 152 -17.46 25.75 18.71
N MET A 153 -17.17 27.04 18.87
CA MET A 153 -16.77 27.90 17.75
C MET A 153 -15.24 27.93 17.69
N ALA A 154 -14.68 27.34 16.64
CA ALA A 154 -13.24 27.32 16.44
C ALA A 154 -12.69 28.72 16.11
N PRO A 155 -11.38 28.96 16.30
CA PRO A 155 -10.75 30.25 16.03
C PRO A 155 -10.88 30.73 14.58
N ASP A 156 -11.04 29.81 13.62
CA ASP A 156 -11.27 30.10 12.21
C ASP A 156 -12.74 30.43 11.87
N GLY A 157 -13.61 30.49 12.89
CA GLY A 157 -15.04 30.70 12.78
C GLY A 157 -15.84 29.45 12.41
N SER A 158 -15.21 28.29 12.19
CA SER A 158 -15.94 27.04 12.00
C SER A 158 -16.72 26.65 13.27
N ILE A 159 -17.90 26.07 13.08
CA ILE A 159 -18.66 25.48 14.19
C ILE A 159 -18.33 24.00 14.21
N ILE A 160 -17.91 23.50 15.37
CA ILE A 160 -17.63 22.09 15.64
C ILE A 160 -18.77 21.57 16.49
N PHE A 161 -19.46 20.54 16.01
CA PHE A 161 -20.45 19.81 16.77
C PHE A 161 -19.86 18.47 17.19
N THR A 162 -19.84 18.21 18.48
CA THR A 162 -19.52 16.89 19.03
C THR A 162 -20.83 16.19 19.29
N TYR A 163 -21.03 15.02 18.70
CA TYR A 163 -22.26 14.24 18.88
C TYR A 163 -21.94 12.81 19.29
N SER A 164 -22.89 12.19 19.97
CA SER A 164 -22.77 10.79 20.39
C SER A 164 -24.02 10.00 20.01
N TRP A 165 -23.86 8.73 19.73
CA TRP A 165 -24.95 7.79 19.44
C TRP A 165 -24.65 6.42 20.03
N ILE A 166 -25.67 5.60 20.18
CA ILE A 166 -25.54 4.24 20.71
C ILE A 166 -25.67 3.26 19.55
N ALA A 167 -24.65 2.42 19.37
CA ALA A 167 -24.68 1.30 18.43
C ALA A 167 -24.19 0.04 19.15
N ASP A 168 -24.99 -1.02 19.10
CA ASP A 168 -24.72 -2.31 19.77
C ASP A 168 -24.39 -2.18 21.27
N GLY A 169 -25.06 -1.25 21.96
CA GLY A 169 -24.86 -1.00 23.39
C GLY A 169 -23.59 -0.21 23.73
N VAL A 170 -22.82 0.22 22.73
CA VAL A 170 -21.61 1.04 22.90
C VAL A 170 -21.92 2.48 22.50
N ILE A 171 -21.47 3.44 23.32
CA ILE A 171 -21.54 4.86 22.99
C ILE A 171 -20.40 5.20 22.05
N TRP A 172 -20.74 5.69 20.87
CA TRP A 172 -19.83 6.24 19.89
C TRP A 172 -19.90 7.75 19.91
N GLN A 173 -18.79 8.40 19.60
CA GLN A 173 -18.69 9.85 19.54
C GLN A 173 -17.83 10.25 18.34
N ASP A 174 -18.24 11.30 17.64
CA ASP A 174 -17.45 11.90 16.56
C ASP A 174 -17.65 13.41 16.53
N GLU A 175 -16.76 14.09 15.81
CA GLU A 175 -16.78 15.52 15.61
C GLU A 175 -17.16 15.85 14.17
N TRP A 176 -18.17 16.69 14.00
CA TRP A 176 -18.52 17.27 12.72
C TRP A 176 -18.10 18.73 12.66
N ARG A 177 -17.07 19.00 11.85
CA ARG A 177 -16.52 20.35 11.66
C ARG A 177 -17.05 20.98 10.38
N HIS A 178 -17.85 22.04 10.54
CA HIS A 178 -18.34 22.81 9.40
C HIS A 178 -17.40 23.98 9.08
N ARG A 179 -16.62 23.87 7.98
CA ARG A 179 -15.81 24.99 7.49
C ARG A 179 -16.70 26.05 6.83
N GLN A 180 -16.68 27.27 7.36
CA GLN A 180 -17.42 28.42 6.81
C GLN A 180 -17.17 28.73 5.32
N ARG A 181 -16.10 28.21 4.70
CA ARG A 181 -15.87 28.33 3.25
C ARG A 181 -16.91 27.60 2.39
N ALA A 182 -17.81 26.81 2.98
CA ALA A 182 -19.00 26.25 2.34
C ALA A 182 -20.16 27.26 2.14
N ARG A 183 -19.89 28.59 2.23
CA ARG A 183 -20.81 29.65 1.78
C ARG A 183 -21.39 29.39 0.37
N ALA A 184 -20.69 28.65 -0.48
CA ALA A 184 -21.07 28.39 -1.87
C ALA A 184 -22.09 27.25 -2.09
N THR A 185 -22.33 26.35 -1.13
CA THR A 185 -23.29 25.23 -1.32
C THR A 185 -24.48 25.24 -0.38
N GLY A 186 -24.45 26.06 0.68
CA GLY A 186 -25.64 26.75 1.21
C GLY A 186 -26.87 25.95 1.67
N ARG A 187 -26.78 24.65 1.96
CA ARG A 187 -27.96 23.83 2.32
C ARG A 187 -27.96 23.22 3.72
N GLY A 188 -26.96 23.48 4.55
CA GLY A 188 -26.81 22.72 5.78
C GLY A 188 -27.52 23.33 6.98
N ILE A 189 -28.11 22.43 7.77
CA ILE A 189 -28.63 22.63 9.13
C ILE A 189 -27.63 23.31 10.09
N GLU A 190 -26.36 23.39 9.70
CA GLU A 190 -25.20 23.94 10.38
C GLU A 190 -25.39 25.39 10.82
N LEU A 191 -26.17 26.13 10.04
CA LEU A 191 -26.43 27.55 10.25
C LEU A 191 -27.57 27.76 11.24
N LEU A 192 -28.40 26.74 11.47
CA LEU A 192 -29.49 26.80 12.42
C LEU A 192 -28.95 26.84 13.86
N PRO A 193 -29.69 27.45 14.81
CA PRO A 193 -29.28 27.54 16.20
C PRO A 193 -29.47 26.20 16.94
N LEU A 194 -28.75 25.17 16.50
CA LEU A 194 -28.62 23.88 17.19
C LEU A 194 -27.81 24.07 18.49
N ASP A 195 -28.18 23.31 19.52
CA ASP A 195 -27.58 23.38 20.86
C ASP A 195 -27.40 21.97 21.46
N ARG A 196 -26.73 21.93 22.61
CA ARG A 196 -26.53 20.71 23.38
C ARG A 196 -27.87 20.07 23.75
N GLY A 197 -27.94 18.74 23.59
CA GLY A 197 -29.15 17.95 23.84
C GLY A 197 -30.11 17.89 22.65
N ASP A 198 -29.82 18.59 21.55
CA ASP A 198 -30.53 18.33 20.30
C ASP A 198 -30.17 16.99 19.71
N GLU A 199 -31.19 16.35 19.14
CA GLU A 199 -31.09 15.05 18.52
C GLU A 199 -31.07 15.21 17.01
N LEU A 200 -30.15 14.51 16.35
CA LEU A 200 -29.97 14.44 14.91
C LEU A 200 -30.16 12.99 14.45
N VAL A 201 -30.63 12.79 13.23
CA VAL A 201 -30.67 11.44 12.65
C VAL A 201 -29.26 11.05 12.21
N VAL A 202 -28.81 9.88 12.65
CA VAL A 202 -27.52 9.30 12.24
C VAL A 202 -27.77 7.94 11.60
N GLU A 203 -27.11 7.70 10.48
CA GLU A 203 -27.09 6.40 9.81
C GLU A 203 -25.70 5.80 9.94
N TRP A 204 -25.59 4.51 10.27
CA TRP A 204 -24.32 3.81 10.35
C TRP A 204 -24.42 2.40 9.77
N ALA A 205 -23.26 1.81 9.46
CA ALA A 205 -23.16 0.40 9.11
C ALA A 205 -23.07 -0.45 10.38
N SER A 206 -24.01 -1.37 10.61
CA SER A 206 -24.06 -2.26 11.79
C SER A 206 -22.71 -2.94 12.06
N ALA A 207 -22.05 -3.48 11.03
CA ALA A 207 -20.77 -4.16 11.18
C ALA A 207 -19.57 -3.25 11.49
N LYS A 208 -19.73 -1.92 11.37
CA LYS A 208 -18.65 -0.94 11.52
C LYS A 208 -19.25 0.42 11.91
N PRO A 209 -19.69 0.62 13.18
CA PRO A 209 -20.45 1.81 13.57
C PRO A 209 -19.71 3.13 13.38
N ASN A 210 -18.38 3.14 13.35
CA ASN A 210 -17.60 4.34 13.02
C ASN A 210 -17.76 4.77 11.55
N ALA A 211 -18.24 3.91 10.64
CA ALA A 211 -18.68 4.31 9.31
C ALA A 211 -20.13 4.80 9.39
N HIS A 212 -20.28 6.09 9.67
CA HIS A 212 -21.58 6.73 9.89
C HIS A 212 -21.72 8.04 9.12
N ARG A 213 -22.95 8.54 9.05
CA ARG A 213 -23.32 9.79 8.38
C ARG A 213 -24.49 10.43 9.12
N LEU A 214 -24.37 11.72 9.42
CA LEU A 214 -25.49 12.52 9.89
C LEU A 214 -26.44 12.85 8.73
N ARG A 215 -27.75 12.68 8.96
CA ARG A 215 -28.81 13.13 8.06
C ARG A 215 -29.28 14.50 8.47
N LEU A 216 -28.73 15.49 7.78
CA LEU A 216 -28.98 16.90 8.01
C LEU A 216 -30.26 17.40 7.31
N ASP A 217 -30.84 16.57 6.45
CA ASP A 217 -32.09 16.82 5.73
C ASP A 217 -33.35 16.53 6.57
N THR A 218 -33.19 15.81 7.68
CA THR A 218 -34.29 15.37 8.54
C THR A 218 -33.97 15.65 10.01
N LEU A 219 -34.94 16.20 10.75
CA LEU A 219 -34.84 16.37 12.20
C LEU A 219 -35.88 15.51 12.92
N PRO A 220 -35.53 14.91 14.07
CA PRO A 220 -36.51 14.34 15.00
C PRO A 220 -37.52 15.43 15.41
N PRO A 221 -38.83 15.12 15.52
CA PRO A 221 -39.86 16.10 15.84
C PRO A 221 -39.57 16.92 17.12
N PRO A 222 -39.11 16.34 18.24
CA PRO A 222 -38.79 17.11 19.45
C PRO A 222 -37.68 18.15 19.22
N THR A 223 -36.68 17.81 18.40
CA THR A 223 -35.61 18.75 18.02
C THR A 223 -36.15 19.86 17.13
N ALA A 224 -37.01 19.52 16.16
CA ALA A 224 -37.61 20.51 15.27
C ALA A 224 -38.42 21.55 16.06
N ASP A 225 -39.24 21.14 17.04
CA ASP A 225 -40.00 22.06 17.87
C ASP A 225 -39.10 22.98 18.73
N ARG A 226 -38.07 22.42 19.38
CA ARG A 226 -37.09 23.23 20.14
C ARG A 226 -36.36 24.22 19.25
N LEU A 227 -36.03 23.80 18.02
CA LEU A 227 -35.34 24.63 17.05
C LEU A 227 -36.23 25.78 16.57
N ILE A 228 -37.51 25.51 16.25
CA ILE A 228 -38.48 26.54 15.87
C ILE A 228 -38.67 27.56 17.00
N ALA A 229 -38.76 27.10 18.26
CA ALA A 229 -38.86 28.00 19.42
C ALA A 229 -37.64 28.92 19.52
N ARG A 230 -36.41 28.37 19.51
CA ARG A 230 -35.18 29.18 19.54
C ARG A 230 -35.03 30.12 18.36
N MET A 231 -35.45 29.70 17.17
CA MET A 231 -35.45 30.56 15.99
C MET A 231 -36.43 31.73 16.16
N THR A 232 -37.62 31.46 16.70
CA THR A 232 -38.62 32.50 16.98
C THR A 232 -38.04 33.52 17.96
N ASP A 233 -37.48 33.07 19.08
CA ASP A 233 -36.88 33.95 20.10
C ASP A 233 -35.71 34.77 19.54
N SER A 234 -34.83 34.14 18.75
CA SER A 234 -33.66 34.79 18.17
C SER A 234 -34.02 35.80 17.08
N LEU A 235 -35.11 35.56 16.34
CA LEU A 235 -35.54 36.43 15.23
C LEU A 235 -36.55 37.50 15.67
N ALA A 236 -37.18 37.36 16.85
CA ALA A 236 -38.13 38.33 17.39
C ALA A 236 -37.56 39.75 17.48
N GLN A 237 -36.24 39.90 17.65
CA GLN A 237 -35.56 41.20 17.72
C GLN A 237 -35.32 41.85 16.35
N TYR A 238 -35.43 41.09 15.26
CA TYR A 238 -35.00 41.52 13.91
C TYR A 238 -36.12 41.54 12.88
N ALA A 239 -37.26 40.93 13.19
CA ALA A 239 -38.39 40.84 12.30
C ALA A 239 -39.69 40.99 13.09
N ASP A 240 -40.20 42.23 13.18
CA ASP A 240 -41.42 42.60 13.90
C ASP A 240 -42.67 41.80 13.46
N THR A 241 -42.60 41.12 12.31
CA THR A 241 -43.70 40.37 11.69
C THR A 241 -43.49 38.86 11.64
N LEU A 242 -42.32 38.34 12.04
CA LEU A 242 -42.04 36.91 11.92
C LEU A 242 -42.62 36.15 13.12
N GLN A 243 -43.88 35.73 12.98
CA GLN A 243 -44.56 34.91 13.97
C GLN A 243 -44.04 33.46 13.97
N ALA A 244 -44.07 32.79 15.13
CA ALA A 244 -43.70 31.37 15.27
C ALA A 244 -44.40 30.46 14.25
N CYS A 245 -45.67 30.76 13.95
CA CYS A 245 -46.47 30.03 12.97
C CYS A 245 -45.89 30.12 11.55
N THR A 246 -45.21 31.20 11.18
CA THR A 246 -44.55 31.36 9.86
C THR A 246 -43.33 30.45 9.76
N ILE A 247 -42.54 30.34 10.84
CA ILE A 247 -41.39 29.43 10.90
C ILE A 247 -41.88 27.97 10.84
N ARG A 248 -42.94 27.64 11.58
CA ARG A 248 -43.58 26.32 11.52
C ARG A 248 -44.14 26.01 10.13
N ALA A 249 -44.75 26.98 9.47
CA ALA A 249 -45.20 26.82 8.09
C ALA A 249 -44.05 26.52 7.11
N ALA A 250 -42.89 27.16 7.30
CA ALA A 250 -41.69 26.88 6.50
C ALA A 250 -41.19 25.44 6.72
N TRP A 251 -41.15 24.99 7.97
CA TRP A 251 -40.84 23.60 8.33
C TRP A 251 -41.83 22.61 7.70
N THR A 252 -43.13 22.83 7.84
CA THR A 252 -44.16 21.94 7.27
C THR A 252 -44.09 21.88 5.74
N ALA A 253 -43.71 22.97 5.08
CA ALA A 253 -43.64 23.04 3.62
C ALA A 253 -42.38 22.41 3.02
N ALA A 254 -41.22 22.60 3.66
CA ALA A 254 -39.91 22.28 3.09
C ALA A 254 -38.90 21.65 4.09
N GLY A 255 -39.34 21.25 5.28
CA GLY A 255 -38.49 20.63 6.30
C GLY A 255 -37.33 21.54 6.73
N VAL A 256 -36.13 20.94 6.83
CA VAL A 256 -34.91 21.66 7.23
C VAL A 256 -34.58 22.80 6.28
N GLU A 257 -34.76 22.61 4.96
CA GLU A 257 -34.48 23.64 3.96
C GLU A 257 -35.36 24.89 4.20
N GLY A 258 -36.62 24.70 4.59
CA GLY A 258 -37.52 25.79 4.95
C GLY A 258 -37.03 26.60 6.16
N LEU A 259 -36.53 25.91 7.20
CA LEU A 259 -35.96 26.58 8.38
C LEU A 259 -34.67 27.35 8.02
N VAL A 260 -33.81 26.76 7.19
CA VAL A 260 -32.57 27.42 6.74
C VAL A 260 -32.90 28.67 5.93
N ALA A 261 -33.87 28.61 5.02
CA ALA A 261 -34.31 29.76 4.22
C ALA A 261 -34.80 30.92 5.11
N VAL A 262 -35.66 30.62 6.09
CA VAL A 262 -36.13 31.62 7.06
C VAL A 262 -34.97 32.22 7.85
N TRP A 263 -34.09 31.37 8.38
CA TRP A 263 -32.98 31.80 9.21
C TRP A 263 -32.05 32.77 8.45
N LEU A 264 -31.69 32.43 7.22
CA LEU A 264 -30.77 33.22 6.40
C LEU A 264 -31.39 34.51 5.88
N ALA A 265 -32.69 34.54 5.62
CA ALA A 265 -33.38 35.75 5.19
C ALA A 265 -33.41 36.83 6.29
N HIS A 266 -33.49 36.41 7.56
CA HIS A 266 -33.78 37.31 8.68
C HIS A 266 -32.61 37.53 9.65
N HIS A 267 -31.74 36.55 9.89
CA HIS A 267 -30.67 36.64 10.90
C HIS A 267 -29.56 37.63 10.51
N PRO A 268 -29.18 38.60 11.36
CA PRO A 268 -28.30 39.72 10.98
C PRO A 268 -26.89 39.29 10.58
N ARG A 269 -26.32 38.29 11.26
CA ARG A 269 -24.96 37.78 10.97
C ARG A 269 -24.87 37.00 9.65
N TRP A 270 -25.99 36.42 9.21
CA TRP A 270 -26.04 35.47 8.11
C TRP A 270 -26.90 35.95 6.95
N ARG A 271 -27.32 37.22 7.02
CA ARG A 271 -28.15 37.87 6.00
C ARG A 271 -27.38 37.92 4.68
N ASP A 272 -27.91 37.24 3.68
CA ASP A 272 -27.40 37.19 2.32
C ASP A 272 -28.50 37.65 1.37
N GLU A 273 -28.28 38.74 0.64
CA GLU A 273 -29.27 39.31 -0.29
C GLU A 273 -29.67 38.31 -1.36
N GLY A 274 -28.75 37.45 -1.81
CA GLY A 274 -29.05 36.40 -2.79
C GLY A 274 -30.04 35.35 -2.27
N ARG A 275 -30.08 35.13 -0.95
CA ARG A 275 -30.94 34.10 -0.33
C ARG A 275 -32.26 34.62 0.18
N ARG A 276 -32.47 35.95 0.20
CA ARG A 276 -33.83 36.50 0.36
C ARG A 276 -34.74 36.01 -0.76
N HIS A 277 -34.21 35.87 -1.98
CA HIS A 277 -34.93 35.30 -3.10
C HIS A 277 -35.37 33.85 -2.83
N GLU A 278 -34.54 33.02 -2.21
CA GLU A 278 -34.93 31.63 -1.86
C GLU A 278 -36.10 31.60 -0.86
N TRP A 279 -36.11 32.53 0.11
CA TRP A 279 -37.23 32.67 1.03
C TRP A 279 -38.51 33.20 0.36
N GLU A 280 -38.38 34.21 -0.52
CA GLU A 280 -39.50 34.74 -1.31
C GLU A 280 -40.09 33.66 -2.22
N GLU A 281 -39.24 32.92 -2.92
CA GLU A 281 -39.64 31.78 -3.75
C GLU A 281 -40.37 30.72 -2.92
N LEU A 282 -39.83 30.33 -1.75
CA LEU A 282 -40.50 29.39 -0.85
C LEU A 282 -41.88 29.90 -0.42
N ARG A 283 -42.01 31.19 -0.07
CA ARG A 283 -43.29 31.80 0.31
C ARG A 283 -44.33 31.76 -0.80
N ASP A 284 -43.88 31.86 -2.06
CA ASP A 284 -44.72 31.82 -3.24
C ASP A 284 -45.12 30.40 -3.66
N GLN A 285 -44.56 29.37 -3.03
CA GLN A 285 -44.98 27.99 -3.27
C GLN A 285 -46.38 27.72 -2.68
N ALA A 286 -47.18 26.96 -3.42
CA ALA A 286 -48.52 26.58 -2.98
C ALA A 286 -48.51 25.78 -1.66
N ARG A 287 -47.47 24.95 -1.45
CA ARG A 287 -47.28 24.16 -0.22
C ARG A 287 -47.08 25.06 1.00
N PHE A 288 -46.23 26.07 0.89
CA PHE A 288 -46.02 27.04 1.96
C PHE A 288 -47.30 27.79 2.29
N ARG A 289 -48.02 28.32 1.28
CA ARG A 289 -49.29 29.02 1.52
C ARG A 289 -50.34 28.13 2.20
N ALA A 290 -50.39 26.85 1.86
CA ALA A 290 -51.29 25.90 2.52
C ALA A 290 -50.89 25.67 3.98
N ALA A 291 -49.60 25.38 4.24
CA ALA A 291 -49.07 25.21 5.59
C ALA A 291 -49.26 26.47 6.45
N TRP A 292 -48.98 27.65 5.89
CA TRP A 292 -49.16 28.93 6.58
C TRP A 292 -50.61 29.18 6.99
N ARG A 293 -51.58 28.86 6.11
CA ARG A 293 -53.01 28.97 6.47
C ARG A 293 -53.39 28.00 7.59
N GLN A 294 -52.80 26.82 7.64
CA GLN A 294 -53.06 25.83 8.68
C GLN A 294 -52.45 26.26 10.03
N GLU A 295 -51.20 26.72 10.03
CA GLU A 295 -50.46 27.04 11.25
C GLU A 295 -50.79 28.43 11.83
N CYS A 296 -51.17 29.41 10.98
CA CYS A 296 -51.35 30.81 11.40
C CYS A 296 -52.81 31.29 11.47
N ARG A 297 -53.81 30.54 10.98
CA ARG A 297 -55.24 30.97 11.05
C ARG A 297 -55.94 30.48 12.32
N HIS A 298 -55.31 30.73 13.47
CA HIS A 298 -55.94 30.57 14.78
C HIS A 298 -56.46 31.91 15.30
#